data_AF-A0A812YHT2-F1
#
_entry.id   AF-A0A812YHT2-F1
#
_cell.length_a   1.000
_cell.length_b   1.000
_cell.length_c   1.000
_cell.angle_alpha   90.00
_cell.angle_beta   90.00
_cell.angle_gamma   90.00
#
_symmetry.space_group_name_H-M   'P 1'
#
loop_
_entity.id
_entity.type
_entity.pdbx_description
1 polymer ?
#
loop_
_entity_poly.entity_id
_entity_poly.type
_entity_poly.pdbx_seq_one_letter_code
_entity_poly.pdbx_strand_id
1 'polypeptide(L)'
;MAFGKKDSLFLAYAFSMLAVVVEVQAVTLRGAEEAQESGKLNPRKETQNFAFSIAPEKWRSTSRFRTNATQKTMMFSPIIPGNYSTYIYDTEDAYYEQYSKAFFGITSKKSGWDCMRHYEIIMSGSIPYFLNLDRIPAKTMTSFPKELISRAMKLPGVPSEMEVWQAIYGGKVPEVNLDQFDKAGYTKIREELMKYAEQKLLSTSMAAKVVPSDASVYRVLIHSSHSSVGYGQYFLVNGLVNNGHSVCARPHDMLDSMRDDYTGTTVGLTGRGYSWIRTVDHRKLAQDCSKGPWDYYLLVADGNAKYPEPDPDAVKTAGKVIAINANDIGQAHLPVPAVATEYFKREGN
;
A
#
# COMPACT_ATOMS: atom_id res chain seq x y z
N MET A 1 6.34 -49.65 -13.13
CA MET A 1 6.23 -48.19 -13.00
C MET A 1 6.86 -47.79 -11.67
N ALA A 2 8.08 -47.28 -11.71
CA ALA A 2 8.80 -46.83 -10.53
C ALA A 2 8.50 -45.34 -10.32
N PHE A 3 7.76 -45.00 -9.26
CA PHE A 3 7.68 -43.63 -8.79
C PHE A 3 9.04 -43.22 -8.23
N GLY A 4 9.63 -42.16 -8.78
CA GLY A 4 10.96 -41.70 -8.42
C GLY A 4 10.99 -41.11 -7.01
N LYS A 5 12.11 -41.30 -6.29
CA LYS A 5 12.38 -40.75 -4.95
C LYS A 5 12.07 -39.25 -4.79
N LYS A 6 12.04 -38.47 -5.87
CA LYS A 6 11.72 -37.03 -5.85
C LYS A 6 10.23 -36.74 -5.55
N ASP A 7 9.31 -37.59 -5.96
CA ASP A 7 7.87 -37.35 -5.76
C ASP A 7 7.45 -37.63 -4.31
N SER A 8 8.13 -38.57 -3.64
CA SER A 8 7.89 -38.87 -2.21
C SER A 8 8.38 -37.76 -1.28
N LEU A 9 9.47 -37.05 -1.64
CA LEU A 9 9.97 -35.91 -0.86
C LEU A 9 9.05 -34.69 -0.99
N PHE A 10 8.45 -34.48 -2.16
CA PHE A 10 7.57 -33.33 -2.42
C PHE A 10 6.24 -33.45 -1.65
N LEU A 11 5.67 -34.66 -1.58
CA LEU A 11 4.49 -34.95 -0.77
C LEU A 11 4.77 -34.82 0.73
N ALA A 12 5.91 -35.31 1.23
CA ALA A 12 6.28 -35.18 2.65
C ALA A 12 6.47 -33.71 3.07
N TYR A 13 7.02 -32.87 2.19
CA TYR A 13 7.18 -31.43 2.43
C TYR A 13 5.85 -30.66 2.39
N ALA A 14 4.94 -31.04 1.49
CA ALA A 14 3.61 -30.44 1.42
C ALA A 14 2.75 -30.78 2.65
N PHE A 15 2.82 -32.02 3.16
CA PHE A 15 2.10 -32.43 4.37
C PHE A 15 2.68 -31.79 5.65
N SER A 16 4.00 -31.61 5.76
CA SER A 16 4.59 -30.93 6.92
C SER A 16 4.27 -29.43 6.95
N MET A 17 4.28 -28.75 5.79
CA MET A 17 3.82 -27.36 5.71
C MET A 17 2.34 -27.21 6.04
N LEU A 18 1.49 -28.14 5.60
CA LEU A 18 0.06 -28.11 5.93
C LEU A 18 -0.19 -28.31 7.43
N ALA A 19 0.55 -29.22 8.07
CA ALA A 19 0.44 -29.46 9.52
C ALA A 19 0.88 -28.24 10.34
N VAL A 20 2.00 -27.59 9.97
CA VAL A 20 2.48 -26.36 10.62
C VAL A 20 1.50 -25.20 10.42
N VAL A 21 0.88 -25.07 9.24
CA VAL A 21 -0.14 -24.03 8.97
C VAL A 21 -1.39 -24.24 9.83
N VAL A 22 -1.83 -25.49 10.00
CA VAL A 22 -3.01 -25.83 10.82
C VAL A 22 -2.74 -25.57 12.31
N GLU A 23 -1.55 -25.91 12.80
CA GLU A 23 -1.18 -25.71 14.21
C GLU A 23 -1.01 -24.22 14.56
N VAL A 24 -0.41 -23.43 13.66
CA VAL A 24 -0.32 -21.96 13.80
C VAL A 24 -1.71 -21.31 13.76
N GLN A 25 -2.61 -21.76 12.88
CA GLN A 25 -4.00 -21.28 12.85
C GLN A 25 -4.76 -21.62 14.14
N ALA A 26 -4.57 -22.83 14.70
CA ALA A 26 -5.24 -23.26 15.92
C ALA A 26 -4.77 -22.50 17.18
N VAL A 27 -3.47 -22.18 17.28
CA VAL A 27 -2.92 -21.35 18.37
C VAL A 27 -3.41 -19.91 18.27
N THR A 28 -3.52 -19.36 17.06
CA THR A 28 -4.02 -17.99 16.81
C THR A 28 -5.50 -17.86 17.17
N LEU A 29 -6.30 -18.91 16.95
CA LEU A 29 -7.73 -18.92 17.29
C LEU A 29 -7.97 -19.00 18.80
N ARG A 30 -7.19 -19.78 19.54
CA ARG A 30 -7.33 -19.88 21.01
C ARG A 30 -6.97 -18.58 21.73
N GLY A 31 -5.90 -17.91 21.31
CA GLY A 31 -5.53 -16.60 21.88
C GLY A 31 -6.57 -15.50 21.58
N ALA A 32 -7.32 -15.62 20.48
CA ALA A 32 -8.39 -14.68 20.15
C ALA A 32 -9.68 -14.91 20.96
N GLU A 33 -9.95 -16.16 21.37
CA GLU A 33 -11.12 -16.51 22.20
C GLU A 33 -10.93 -16.10 23.67
N GLU A 34 -9.74 -16.28 24.24
CA GLU A 34 -9.43 -15.87 25.64
C GLU A 34 -9.48 -14.35 25.84
N ALA A 35 -9.13 -13.55 24.82
CA ALA A 35 -9.25 -12.10 24.88
C ALA A 35 -10.72 -11.60 24.91
N GLN A 36 -11.66 -12.41 24.41
CA GLN A 36 -13.08 -12.07 24.25
C GLN A 36 -13.87 -12.15 25.57
N GLU A 37 -13.42 -12.94 26.55
CA GLU A 37 -14.10 -13.12 27.84
C GLU A 37 -13.86 -11.98 28.84
N SER A 38 -12.86 -11.12 28.64
CA SER A 38 -12.45 -10.11 29.64
C SER A 38 -13.23 -8.77 29.65
N GLY A 39 -14.24 -8.60 28.79
CA GLY A 39 -15.26 -7.52 28.88
C GLY A 39 -14.80 -6.06 28.83
N LYS A 40 -13.50 -5.76 28.75
CA LYS A 40 -12.94 -4.39 28.77
C LYS A 40 -12.42 -4.03 27.37
N LEU A 41 -13.19 -3.16 26.69
CA LEU A 41 -13.07 -2.70 25.30
C LEU A 41 -13.22 -3.79 24.23
N ASN A 42 -14.02 -3.51 23.20
CA ASN A 42 -14.16 -4.35 22.01
C ASN A 42 -13.20 -3.84 20.91
N PRO A 43 -11.98 -4.39 20.79
CA PRO A 43 -10.92 -3.87 19.91
C PRO A 43 -11.30 -3.88 18.43
N ARG A 44 -12.36 -4.61 18.04
CA ARG A 44 -12.89 -4.63 16.66
C ARG A 44 -13.49 -3.30 16.22
N LYS A 45 -13.86 -2.39 17.14
CA LYS A 45 -14.56 -1.14 16.79
C LYS A 45 -13.64 0.03 16.39
N GLU A 46 -12.32 -0.03 16.63
CA GLU A 46 -11.44 1.14 16.49
C GLU A 46 -10.25 0.97 15.53
N THR A 47 -10.04 -0.21 14.97
CA THR A 47 -8.99 -0.39 13.94
C THR A 47 -9.50 0.07 12.58
N GLN A 48 -8.79 1.01 11.96
CA GLN A 48 -9.06 1.43 10.58
C GLN A 48 -8.04 0.84 9.62
N ASN A 49 -8.52 0.28 8.50
CA ASN A 49 -7.66 -0.15 7.40
C ASN A 49 -7.18 1.09 6.65
N PHE A 50 -5.86 1.20 6.48
CA PHE A 50 -5.25 2.29 5.75
C PHE A 50 -4.48 1.72 4.55
N ALA A 51 -4.97 1.99 3.34
CA ALA A 51 -4.40 1.48 2.11
C ALA A 51 -3.32 2.42 1.56
N PHE A 52 -2.55 1.92 0.58
CA PHE A 52 -1.67 2.77 -0.20
C PHE A 52 -2.48 3.87 -0.91
N SER A 53 -1.81 4.98 -1.18
CA SER A 53 -2.43 6.14 -1.81
C SER A 53 -1.43 6.95 -2.62
N ILE A 54 -1.96 7.86 -3.43
CA ILE A 54 -1.19 8.75 -4.28
C ILE A 54 -1.01 10.07 -3.56
N ALA A 55 0.23 10.50 -3.44
CA ALA A 55 0.54 11.80 -2.88
C ALA A 55 0.04 12.94 -3.83
N PRO A 56 -0.72 13.95 -3.36
CA PRO A 56 -1.38 14.93 -4.22
C PRO A 56 -0.44 15.72 -5.11
N GLU A 57 0.75 16.06 -4.62
CA GLU A 57 1.79 16.72 -5.39
C GLU A 57 2.36 15.81 -6.48
N LYS A 58 2.50 14.49 -6.23
CA LYS A 58 2.81 13.50 -7.29
C LYS A 58 1.68 13.38 -8.30
N TRP A 59 0.41 13.36 -7.88
CA TRP A 59 -0.71 13.40 -8.82
C TRP A 59 -0.62 14.64 -9.70
N ARG A 60 -0.49 15.83 -9.12
CA ARG A 60 -0.41 17.09 -9.88
C ARG A 60 0.79 17.14 -10.83
N SER A 61 1.99 16.80 -10.36
CA SER A 61 3.22 16.88 -11.14
C SER A 61 3.29 15.88 -12.30
N THR A 62 2.54 14.77 -12.23
CA THR A 62 2.45 13.74 -13.27
C THR A 62 1.27 13.93 -14.23
N SER A 63 0.50 15.02 -14.10
CA SER A 63 -0.72 15.26 -14.91
C SER A 63 -0.51 15.17 -16.42
N ARG A 64 0.66 15.58 -16.94
CA ARG A 64 1.02 15.47 -18.36
C ARG A 64 0.91 14.04 -18.93
N PHE A 65 1.17 13.03 -18.09
CA PHE A 65 1.05 11.62 -18.49
C PHE A 65 -0.40 11.17 -18.66
N ARG A 66 -1.34 11.86 -17.99
CA ARG A 66 -2.77 11.55 -18.04
C ARG A 66 -3.52 12.35 -19.11
N THR A 67 -3.11 13.58 -19.39
CA THR A 67 -3.81 14.46 -20.36
C THR A 67 -3.54 14.04 -21.81
N ASN A 68 -2.37 13.49 -22.12
CA ASN A 68 -2.00 13.08 -23.48
C ASN A 68 -2.37 11.61 -23.79
N ALA A 69 -3.65 11.25 -23.62
CA ALA A 69 -4.13 9.87 -23.88
C ALA A 69 -3.86 9.40 -25.33
N THR A 70 -3.68 10.33 -26.27
CA THR A 70 -3.36 10.07 -27.69
C THR A 70 -1.92 9.61 -27.93
N GLN A 71 -1.04 9.64 -26.93
CA GLN A 71 0.36 9.21 -27.04
C GLN A 71 0.60 7.75 -26.66
N LYS A 72 -0.47 6.96 -26.43
CA LYS A 72 -0.31 5.52 -26.17
C LYS A 72 0.12 4.81 -27.44
N THR A 73 1.36 4.31 -27.45
CA THR A 73 2.03 3.65 -28.57
C THR A 73 2.19 2.14 -28.37
N MET A 74 1.91 1.63 -27.16
CA MET A 74 2.09 0.21 -26.82
C MET A 74 0.85 -0.33 -26.12
N MET A 75 0.55 -1.61 -26.28
CA MET A 75 -0.57 -2.23 -25.58
C MET A 75 -0.26 -2.52 -24.11
N PHE A 76 0.93 -3.02 -23.81
CA PHE A 76 1.42 -3.26 -22.47
C PHE A 76 2.77 -2.56 -22.24
N SER A 77 3.00 -2.08 -21.01
CA SER A 77 4.30 -1.58 -20.60
C SER A 77 5.32 -2.71 -20.60
N PRO A 78 6.57 -2.47 -21.04
CA PRO A 78 7.64 -3.45 -20.97
C PRO A 78 8.15 -3.69 -19.55
N ILE A 79 7.69 -2.93 -18.55
CA ILE A 79 8.03 -3.15 -17.14
C ILE A 79 7.27 -4.39 -16.64
N ILE A 80 7.99 -5.49 -16.47
CA ILE A 80 7.42 -6.79 -16.07
C ILE A 80 7.67 -7.02 -14.58
N PRO A 81 6.61 -7.19 -13.75
CA PRO A 81 6.75 -7.54 -12.33
C PRO A 81 7.61 -8.79 -12.12
N GLY A 82 8.61 -8.69 -11.23
CA GLY A 82 9.52 -9.79 -10.90
C GLY A 82 10.72 -9.93 -11.84
N ASN A 83 10.72 -9.26 -13.00
CA ASN A 83 11.87 -9.24 -13.91
C ASN A 83 12.67 -7.93 -13.78
N TYR A 84 13.69 -7.93 -12.93
CA TYR A 84 14.51 -6.75 -12.64
C TYR A 84 15.21 -6.14 -13.86
N SER A 85 15.49 -6.92 -14.92
CA SER A 85 16.12 -6.39 -16.14
C SER A 85 15.21 -5.45 -16.93
N THR A 86 13.93 -5.38 -16.60
CA THR A 86 12.97 -4.43 -17.20
C THR A 86 12.89 -3.09 -16.47
N TYR A 87 13.53 -2.95 -15.30
CA TYR A 87 13.53 -1.74 -14.47
C TYR A 87 14.77 -0.89 -14.74
N ILE A 88 14.96 -0.49 -16.00
CA ILE A 88 16.17 0.19 -16.51
C ILE A 88 16.10 1.73 -16.45
N TYR A 89 15.20 2.29 -15.64
CA TYR A 89 14.92 3.72 -15.61
C TYR A 89 15.68 4.43 -14.50
N ASP A 90 16.48 5.43 -14.87
CA ASP A 90 17.27 6.19 -13.92
C ASP A 90 16.60 7.42 -13.32
N THR A 91 15.49 7.86 -13.93
CA THR A 91 14.69 8.98 -13.45
C THR A 91 13.25 8.55 -13.20
N GLU A 92 12.61 9.24 -12.25
CA GLU A 92 11.16 9.09 -11.98
C GLU A 92 10.33 9.40 -13.24
N ASP A 93 10.70 10.46 -13.96
CA ASP A 93 10.00 10.89 -15.17
C ASP A 93 10.01 9.82 -16.26
N ALA A 94 11.18 9.24 -16.56
CA ALA A 94 11.30 8.19 -17.58
C ALA A 94 10.54 6.92 -17.19
N TYR A 95 10.52 6.58 -15.90
CA TYR A 95 9.76 5.45 -15.37
C TYR A 95 8.25 5.65 -15.57
N TYR A 96 7.72 6.82 -15.22
CA TYR A 96 6.29 7.12 -15.41
C TYR A 96 5.91 7.31 -16.88
N GLU A 97 6.78 7.90 -17.68
CA GLU A 97 6.58 8.07 -19.13
C GLU A 97 6.48 6.71 -19.83
N GLN A 98 7.25 5.71 -19.40
CA GLN A 98 7.13 4.37 -19.95
C GLN A 98 5.72 3.80 -19.77
N TYR A 99 5.18 3.89 -18.55
CA TYR A 99 3.81 3.44 -18.31
C TYR A 99 2.83 4.26 -19.12
N SER A 100 3.00 5.58 -19.25
CA SER A 100 2.04 6.45 -19.93
C SER A 100 1.89 6.12 -21.41
N LYS A 101 2.96 5.65 -22.05
CA LYS A 101 2.98 5.15 -23.44
C LYS A 101 2.21 3.84 -23.64
N ALA A 102 1.86 3.11 -22.58
CA ALA A 102 1.15 1.84 -22.67
C ALA A 102 -0.35 1.95 -22.37
N PHE A 103 -1.21 1.11 -22.97
CA PHE A 103 -2.61 0.96 -22.52
C PHE A 103 -2.69 0.30 -21.15
N PHE A 104 -1.92 -0.78 -20.95
CA PHE A 104 -1.89 -1.55 -19.72
C PHE A 104 -0.50 -1.57 -19.08
N GLY A 105 -0.45 -1.57 -17.75
CA GLY A 105 0.75 -1.91 -16.99
C GLY A 105 0.52 -3.19 -16.19
N ILE A 106 1.41 -4.17 -16.28
CA ILE A 106 1.23 -5.44 -15.54
C ILE A 106 1.53 -5.19 -14.07
N THR A 107 0.65 -5.68 -13.19
CA THR A 107 0.88 -5.68 -11.76
C THR A 107 0.37 -6.95 -11.10
N SER A 108 0.83 -7.21 -9.89
CA SER A 108 0.50 -8.39 -9.11
C SER A 108 0.84 -8.16 -7.64
N LYS A 109 0.47 -9.13 -6.80
CA LYS A 109 0.91 -9.20 -5.40
C LYS A 109 2.44 -9.08 -5.29
N LYS A 110 2.94 -8.19 -4.42
CA LYS A 110 4.37 -8.01 -4.13
C LYS A 110 4.59 -7.92 -2.62
N SER A 111 4.90 -9.04 -1.97
CA SER A 111 4.94 -9.22 -0.50
C SER A 111 3.60 -8.97 0.23
N GLY A 112 2.70 -8.25 -0.42
CA GLY A 112 1.36 -7.85 -0.05
C GLY A 112 0.48 -7.73 -1.29
N TRP A 113 -0.84 -7.71 -1.10
CA TRP A 113 -1.76 -7.45 -2.21
C TRP A 113 -1.70 -5.99 -2.64
N ASP A 114 -1.57 -5.08 -1.68
CA ASP A 114 -1.41 -3.66 -1.93
C ASP A 114 0.07 -3.27 -2.12
N CYS A 115 0.37 -2.48 -3.15
CA CYS A 115 1.72 -1.98 -3.39
C CYS A 115 1.72 -0.74 -4.31
N MET A 116 2.80 0.05 -4.25
CA MET A 116 2.93 1.28 -5.03
C MET A 116 2.76 1.10 -6.54
N ARG A 117 3.20 -0.03 -7.11
CA ARG A 117 3.14 -0.25 -8.57
C ARG A 117 1.74 -0.04 -9.13
N HIS A 118 0.71 -0.46 -8.39
CA HIS A 118 -0.69 -0.31 -8.80
C HIS A 118 -1.04 1.15 -9.05
N TYR A 119 -0.57 2.02 -8.17
CA TYR A 119 -0.83 3.45 -8.20
C TYR A 119 0.11 4.18 -9.17
N GLU A 120 1.36 3.73 -9.31
CA GLU A 120 2.31 4.24 -10.33
C GLU A 120 1.72 4.10 -11.73
N ILE A 121 1.14 2.94 -12.06
CA ILE A 121 0.47 2.71 -13.34
C ILE A 121 -0.71 3.67 -13.53
N ILE A 122 -1.55 3.85 -12.49
CA ILE A 122 -2.71 4.75 -12.52
C ILE A 122 -2.26 6.22 -12.67
N MET A 123 -1.25 6.65 -11.93
CA MET A 123 -0.69 8.02 -11.97
C MET A 123 -0.18 8.37 -13.37
N SER A 124 0.44 7.40 -14.06
CA SER A 124 0.89 7.50 -15.44
C SER A 124 -0.25 7.48 -16.48
N GLY A 125 -1.51 7.36 -16.05
CA GLY A 125 -2.65 7.35 -16.96
C GLY A 125 -2.82 6.06 -17.74
N SER A 126 -2.38 4.93 -17.17
CA SER A 126 -2.56 3.60 -17.74
C SER A 126 -3.43 2.75 -16.81
N ILE A 127 -4.04 1.70 -17.34
CA ILE A 127 -4.87 0.81 -16.53
C ILE A 127 -4.01 -0.37 -16.05
N PRO A 128 -3.97 -0.67 -14.75
CA PRO A 128 -3.37 -1.91 -14.26
C PRO A 128 -3.99 -3.14 -14.93
N TYR A 129 -3.16 -4.06 -15.41
CA TYR A 129 -3.55 -5.45 -15.66
C TYR A 129 -3.12 -6.26 -14.44
N PHE A 130 -4.07 -6.63 -13.60
CA PHE A 130 -3.80 -7.13 -12.26
C PHE A 130 -3.89 -8.66 -12.22
N LEU A 131 -2.74 -9.32 -12.11
CA LEU A 131 -2.68 -10.79 -12.02
C LEU A 131 -3.25 -11.27 -10.68
N ASN A 132 -4.15 -12.24 -10.74
CA ASN A 132 -4.92 -12.82 -9.63
C ASN A 132 -5.78 -11.79 -8.89
N LEU A 133 -6.36 -10.82 -9.61
CA LEU A 133 -7.25 -9.81 -9.04
C LEU A 133 -8.44 -10.42 -8.28
N ASP A 134 -8.96 -11.53 -8.79
CA ASP A 134 -10.06 -12.32 -8.20
C ASP A 134 -9.67 -13.03 -6.89
N ARG A 135 -8.36 -13.23 -6.66
CA ARG A 135 -7.83 -13.85 -5.43
C ARG A 135 -7.56 -12.86 -4.31
N ILE A 136 -7.78 -11.56 -4.53
CA ILE A 136 -7.62 -10.55 -3.48
C ILE A 136 -8.71 -10.77 -2.42
N PRO A 137 -8.36 -10.98 -1.14
CA PRO A 137 -9.36 -11.12 -0.08
C PRO A 137 -10.33 -9.93 -0.04
N ALA A 138 -11.59 -10.19 0.30
CA ALA A 138 -12.66 -9.18 0.25
C ALA A 138 -12.37 -7.92 1.09
N LYS A 139 -11.67 -8.07 2.22
CA LYS A 139 -11.34 -6.98 3.15
C LYS A 139 -9.96 -6.33 2.90
N THR A 140 -9.29 -6.73 1.83
CA THR A 140 -7.96 -6.23 1.42
C THR A 140 -8.11 -5.25 0.25
N MET A 141 -7.31 -4.19 0.20
CA MET A 141 -7.37 -3.18 -0.88
C MET A 141 -8.79 -2.61 -1.11
N THR A 142 -9.53 -2.30 -0.05
CA THR A 142 -10.96 -1.90 -0.14
C THR A 142 -11.17 -0.54 -0.80
N SER A 143 -10.14 0.30 -0.88
CA SER A 143 -10.19 1.57 -1.62
C SER A 143 -9.80 1.43 -3.09
N PHE A 144 -9.12 0.35 -3.47
CA PHE A 144 -8.64 0.15 -4.83
C PHE A 144 -9.81 -0.23 -5.76
N PRO A 145 -9.91 0.35 -6.97
CA PRO A 145 -11.09 0.20 -7.83
C PRO A 145 -11.08 -1.13 -8.61
N LYS A 146 -11.16 -2.26 -7.89
CA LYS A 146 -11.06 -3.63 -8.47
C LYS A 146 -12.04 -3.87 -9.61
N GLU A 147 -13.25 -3.31 -9.52
CA GLU A 147 -14.29 -3.47 -10.54
C GLU A 147 -13.95 -2.75 -11.85
N LEU A 148 -13.36 -1.54 -11.77
CA LEU A 148 -12.86 -0.81 -12.94
C LEU A 148 -11.73 -1.59 -13.62
N ILE A 149 -10.79 -2.10 -12.81
CA ILE A 149 -9.67 -2.90 -13.30
C ILE A 149 -10.17 -4.19 -13.97
N SER A 150 -11.07 -4.92 -13.31
CA SER A 150 -11.65 -6.16 -13.85
C SER A 150 -12.38 -5.93 -15.17
N ARG A 151 -13.15 -4.84 -15.29
CA ARG A 151 -13.83 -4.48 -16.55
C ARG A 151 -12.82 -4.25 -17.68
N ALA A 152 -11.75 -3.51 -17.42
CA ALA A 152 -10.73 -3.24 -18.44
C ALA A 152 -10.01 -4.51 -18.91
N MET A 153 -9.69 -5.42 -17.98
CA MET A 153 -9.06 -6.72 -18.27
C MET A 153 -9.96 -7.65 -19.12
N LYS A 154 -11.28 -7.40 -19.13
CA LYS A 154 -12.28 -8.21 -19.85
C LYS A 154 -12.77 -7.57 -21.15
N LEU A 155 -12.18 -6.45 -21.56
CA LEU A 155 -12.53 -5.82 -22.83
C LEU A 155 -12.19 -6.76 -24.01
N PRO A 156 -12.99 -6.73 -25.09
CA PRO A 156 -12.64 -7.41 -26.33
C PRO A 156 -11.20 -7.12 -26.77
N GLY A 157 -10.52 -8.15 -27.27
CA GLY A 157 -9.13 -8.10 -27.73
C GLY A 157 -8.05 -8.14 -26.65
N VAL A 158 -8.38 -7.87 -25.38
CA VAL A 158 -7.44 -7.96 -24.25
C VAL A 158 -7.16 -9.44 -23.94
N PRO A 159 -5.88 -9.85 -23.79
CA PRO A 159 -5.53 -11.24 -23.52
C PRO A 159 -6.07 -11.71 -22.17
N SER A 160 -6.40 -12.99 -22.09
CA SER A 160 -6.70 -13.68 -20.84
C SER A 160 -5.50 -13.68 -19.91
N GLU A 161 -5.75 -13.86 -18.62
CA GLU A 161 -4.66 -13.90 -17.63
C GLU A 161 -3.66 -15.02 -17.92
N MET A 162 -4.14 -16.16 -18.43
CA MET A 162 -3.28 -17.28 -18.84
C MET A 162 -2.30 -16.86 -19.95
N GLU A 163 -2.78 -16.17 -20.99
CA GLU A 163 -1.95 -15.67 -22.09
C GLU A 163 -0.94 -14.65 -21.60
N VAL A 164 -1.33 -13.77 -20.67
CA VAL A 164 -0.41 -12.82 -20.03
C VAL A 164 0.69 -13.56 -19.25
N TRP A 165 0.34 -14.59 -18.47
CA TRP A 165 1.32 -15.42 -17.76
C TRP A 165 2.30 -16.08 -18.74
N GLN A 166 1.80 -16.70 -19.81
CA GLN A 166 2.65 -17.34 -20.82
C GLN A 166 3.64 -16.35 -21.45
N ALA A 167 3.18 -15.16 -21.81
CA ALA A 167 4.03 -14.11 -22.38
C ALA A 167 5.16 -13.72 -21.42
N ILE A 168 4.82 -13.40 -20.16
CA ILE A 168 5.83 -12.90 -19.21
C ILE A 168 6.80 -13.99 -18.73
N TYR A 169 6.36 -15.25 -18.61
CA TYR A 169 7.27 -16.38 -18.35
C TYR A 169 8.23 -16.63 -19.51
N GLY A 170 7.80 -16.34 -20.74
CA GLY A 170 8.65 -16.32 -21.93
C GLY A 170 9.52 -15.06 -22.05
N GLY A 171 9.50 -14.14 -21.08
CA GLY A 171 10.25 -12.88 -21.10
C GLY A 171 9.71 -11.86 -22.11
N LYS A 172 8.46 -12.03 -22.57
CA LYS A 172 7.81 -11.18 -23.57
C LYS A 172 6.74 -10.30 -22.94
N VAL A 173 6.42 -9.23 -23.64
CA VAL A 173 5.24 -8.40 -23.34
C VAL A 173 4.00 -9.09 -23.93
N PRO A 174 2.85 -9.11 -23.23
CA PRO A 174 1.63 -9.69 -23.77
C PRO A 174 1.13 -8.97 -25.01
N GLU A 175 0.57 -9.74 -25.93
CA GLU A 175 -0.04 -9.23 -27.16
C GLU A 175 -1.54 -9.00 -26.96
N VAL A 176 -2.09 -7.96 -27.60
CA VAL A 176 -3.54 -7.70 -27.67
C VAL A 176 -3.97 -7.96 -29.10
N ASN A 177 -5.12 -8.61 -29.26
CA ASN A 177 -5.77 -8.68 -30.56
C ASN A 177 -6.32 -7.30 -30.95
N LEU A 178 -5.58 -6.60 -31.81
CA LEU A 178 -5.88 -5.23 -32.22
C LEU A 178 -7.17 -5.11 -33.02
N ASP A 179 -7.53 -6.14 -33.80
CA ASP A 179 -8.76 -6.14 -34.62
C ASP A 179 -10.01 -6.18 -33.75
N GLN A 180 -9.90 -6.75 -32.54
CA GLN A 180 -11.00 -6.85 -31.59
C GLN A 180 -10.90 -5.82 -30.45
N PHE A 181 -9.80 -5.08 -30.34
CA PHE A 181 -9.55 -4.26 -29.17
C PHE A 181 -10.58 -3.12 -29.04
N ASP A 182 -11.39 -3.17 -27.99
CA ASP A 182 -12.37 -2.12 -27.69
C ASP A 182 -11.68 -0.86 -27.10
N LYS A 183 -11.07 -0.07 -27.98
CA LYS A 183 -10.38 1.18 -27.62
C LYS A 183 -11.33 2.23 -27.03
N ALA A 184 -12.58 2.26 -27.47
CA ALA A 184 -13.58 3.19 -26.94
C ALA A 184 -13.96 2.81 -25.51
N GLY A 185 -14.23 1.52 -25.26
CA GLY A 185 -14.48 0.98 -23.92
C GLY A 185 -13.30 1.18 -22.99
N TYR A 186 -12.07 0.95 -23.46
CA TYR A 186 -10.85 1.26 -22.70
C TYR A 186 -10.80 2.75 -22.31
N THR A 187 -11.04 3.65 -23.25
CA THR A 187 -10.93 5.10 -23.02
C THR A 187 -11.93 5.55 -21.96
N LYS A 188 -13.17 5.05 -22.03
CA LYS A 188 -14.20 5.31 -21.02
C LYS A 188 -13.80 4.80 -19.64
N ILE A 189 -13.34 3.55 -19.52
CA ILE A 189 -12.92 2.98 -18.23
C ILE A 189 -11.72 3.74 -17.66
N ARG A 190 -10.78 4.14 -18.51
CA ARG A 190 -9.63 4.95 -18.11
C ARG A 190 -10.08 6.29 -17.54
N GLU A 191 -10.99 7.00 -18.18
CA GLU A 191 -11.54 8.27 -17.67
C GLU A 191 -12.24 8.09 -16.32
N GLU A 192 -13.07 7.05 -16.19
CA GLU A 192 -13.69 6.67 -14.92
C GLU A 192 -12.63 6.39 -13.84
N LEU A 193 -11.55 5.68 -14.18
CA LEU A 193 -10.45 5.35 -13.28
C LEU A 193 -9.67 6.59 -12.85
N MET A 194 -9.35 7.52 -13.76
CA MET A 194 -8.63 8.75 -13.42
C MET A 194 -9.46 9.62 -12.48
N LYS A 195 -10.76 9.75 -12.75
CA LYS A 195 -11.71 10.46 -11.88
C LYS A 195 -11.81 9.79 -10.51
N TYR A 196 -11.92 8.47 -10.46
CA TYR A 196 -11.94 7.72 -9.21
C TYR A 196 -10.65 7.93 -8.41
N ALA A 197 -9.49 7.87 -9.07
CA ALA A 197 -8.20 8.03 -8.44
C ALA A 197 -8.05 9.41 -7.76
N GLU A 198 -8.40 10.47 -8.48
CA GLU A 198 -8.38 11.84 -7.96
C GLU A 198 -9.31 12.02 -6.74
N GLN A 199 -10.45 11.34 -6.73
CA GLN A 199 -11.42 11.47 -5.64
C GLN A 199 -11.12 10.58 -4.44
N LYS A 200 -10.60 9.37 -4.66
CA LYS A 200 -10.61 8.29 -3.66
C LYS A 200 -9.24 7.70 -3.35
N LEU A 201 -8.26 7.85 -4.24
CA LEU A 201 -6.94 7.25 -4.08
C LEU A 201 -5.86 8.24 -3.66
N LEU A 202 -6.16 9.54 -3.57
CA LEU A 202 -5.21 10.50 -3.00
C LEU A 202 -5.03 10.26 -1.50
N SER A 203 -3.81 10.53 -1.00
CA SER A 203 -3.49 10.40 0.42
C SER A 203 -4.35 11.31 1.30
N THR A 204 -4.73 12.49 0.80
CA THR A 204 -5.68 13.41 1.47
C THR A 204 -7.04 12.76 1.67
N SER A 205 -7.57 12.10 0.64
CA SER A 205 -8.82 11.34 0.70
C SER A 205 -8.70 10.10 1.61
N MET A 206 -7.52 9.48 1.69
CA MET A 206 -7.30 8.35 2.58
C MET A 206 -7.20 8.79 4.05
N ALA A 207 -6.41 9.82 4.33
CA ALA A 207 -6.26 10.41 5.65
C ALA A 207 -7.60 10.93 6.18
N ALA A 208 -8.42 11.57 5.35
CA ALA A 208 -9.74 12.06 5.75
C ALA A 208 -10.69 10.97 6.29
N LYS A 209 -10.47 9.68 5.95
CA LYS A 209 -11.28 8.57 6.49
C LYS A 209 -10.92 8.26 7.95
N VAL A 210 -9.67 8.50 8.32
CA VAL A 210 -9.14 8.18 9.66
C VAL A 210 -9.06 9.41 10.57
N VAL A 211 -9.19 10.61 10.00
CA VAL A 211 -9.26 11.90 10.73
C VAL A 211 -10.67 12.09 11.32
N PRO A 212 -10.82 12.30 12.63
CA PRO A 212 -12.12 12.60 13.25
C PRO A 212 -12.69 13.97 12.83
N SER A 213 -14.01 14.14 12.91
CA SER A 213 -14.72 15.36 12.52
C SER A 213 -14.54 16.55 13.48
N ASP A 214 -14.26 16.32 14.75
CA ASP A 214 -14.03 17.38 15.74
C ASP A 214 -12.53 17.65 15.88
N ALA A 215 -12.06 18.88 15.74
CA ALA A 215 -10.63 19.19 15.85
C ALA A 215 -10.23 19.52 17.30
N SER A 216 -9.87 18.49 18.09
CA SER A 216 -9.01 18.64 19.28
C SER A 216 -7.60 18.16 18.94
N VAL A 217 -6.56 18.58 19.69
CA VAL A 217 -5.20 18.05 19.49
C VAL A 217 -5.21 16.50 19.54
N TYR A 218 -4.90 15.86 18.41
CA TYR A 218 -4.94 14.41 18.26
C TYR A 218 -3.56 13.79 18.38
N ARG A 219 -3.49 12.59 18.95
CA ARG A 219 -2.24 11.81 18.97
C ARG A 219 -2.55 10.47 18.30
N VAL A 220 -2.10 10.31 17.06
CA VAL A 220 -2.41 9.12 16.26
C VAL A 220 -1.28 8.11 16.42
N LEU A 221 -1.57 7.01 17.09
CA LEU A 221 -0.61 5.92 17.22
C LEU A 221 -0.58 5.07 15.95
N ILE A 222 0.51 5.12 15.19
CA ILE A 222 0.68 4.21 14.05
C ILE A 222 1.43 2.97 14.51
N HIS A 223 0.70 1.87 14.70
CA HIS A 223 1.30 0.58 14.99
C HIS A 223 1.69 -0.12 13.66
N SER A 224 2.94 0.02 13.26
CA SER A 224 3.50 -0.73 12.12
C SER A 224 4.04 -2.07 12.60
N SER A 225 3.99 -3.12 11.78
CA SER A 225 4.63 -4.39 12.11
C SER A 225 6.15 -4.37 11.89
N HIS A 226 6.69 -3.31 11.30
CA HIS A 226 8.13 -3.16 11.06
C HIS A 226 8.50 -1.70 10.74
N SER A 227 9.62 -1.22 11.29
CA SER A 227 10.16 0.13 11.04
C SER A 227 10.51 0.36 9.56
N SER A 228 10.98 -0.67 8.85
CA SER A 228 11.33 -0.60 7.41
C SER A 228 10.18 -0.88 6.43
N VAL A 229 8.97 -1.22 6.91
CA VAL A 229 7.85 -1.70 6.05
C VAL A 229 6.57 -0.86 6.22
N GLY A 230 6.60 0.18 7.06
CA GLY A 230 5.44 1.01 7.36
C GLY A 230 5.03 1.99 6.26
N TYR A 231 4.92 1.60 4.97
CA TYR A 231 4.56 2.55 3.91
C TYR A 231 3.24 3.31 4.18
N GLY A 232 2.30 2.67 4.88
CA GLY A 232 1.08 3.33 5.37
C GLY A 232 1.37 4.61 6.17
N GLN A 233 2.48 4.67 6.91
CA GLN A 233 2.90 5.86 7.65
C GLN A 233 3.25 7.03 6.71
N TYR A 234 3.97 6.77 5.61
CA TYR A 234 4.34 7.81 4.65
C TYR A 234 3.09 8.42 4.03
N PHE A 235 2.15 7.57 3.60
CA PHE A 235 0.91 8.02 3.01
C PHE A 235 -0.02 8.73 4.01
N LEU A 236 -0.09 8.26 5.26
CA LEU A 236 -0.89 8.95 6.28
C LEU A 236 -0.32 10.33 6.56
N VAL A 237 0.98 10.43 6.82
CA VAL A 237 1.66 11.71 7.04
C VAL A 237 1.44 12.64 5.86
N ASN A 238 1.68 12.14 4.64
CA ASN A 238 1.48 12.93 3.43
C ASN A 238 0.04 13.46 3.34
N GLY A 239 -0.95 12.62 3.60
CA GLY A 239 -2.36 13.00 3.59
C GLY A 239 -2.72 14.01 4.67
N LEU A 240 -2.25 13.82 5.90
CA LEU A 240 -2.46 14.75 7.03
C LEU A 240 -1.86 16.13 6.73
N VAL A 241 -0.60 16.17 6.28
CA VAL A 241 0.10 17.42 5.98
C VAL A 241 -0.53 18.16 4.81
N ASN A 242 -0.93 17.43 3.76
CA ASN A 242 -1.65 18.02 2.63
C ASN A 242 -3.09 18.43 2.97
N ASN A 243 -3.68 17.87 4.03
CA ASN A 243 -4.96 18.34 4.61
C ASN A 243 -4.76 19.55 5.57
N GLY A 244 -3.55 20.09 5.68
CA GLY A 244 -3.29 21.31 6.45
C GLY A 244 -2.80 21.05 7.88
N HIS A 245 -2.63 19.80 8.28
CA HIS A 245 -2.19 19.46 9.63
C HIS A 245 -0.67 19.46 9.78
N SER A 246 -0.23 19.74 10.99
CA SER A 246 1.15 19.64 11.44
C SER A 246 1.39 18.27 12.09
N VAL A 247 2.51 17.64 11.78
CA VAL A 247 2.78 16.25 12.19
C VAL A 247 4.15 16.15 12.85
N CYS A 248 4.18 15.56 14.05
CA CYS A 248 5.38 15.06 14.70
C CYS A 248 5.41 13.53 14.55
N ALA A 249 6.54 12.96 14.13
CA ALA A 249 6.74 11.50 14.09
C ALA A 249 7.97 11.09 14.90
N ARG A 250 7.92 9.91 15.54
CA ARG A 250 9.05 9.30 16.24
C ARG A 250 9.33 7.88 15.73
N PRO A 251 10.60 7.52 15.44
CA PRO A 251 11.78 8.39 15.53
C PRO A 251 11.74 9.52 14.48
N HIS A 252 12.44 10.62 14.79
CA HIS A 252 12.29 11.91 14.08
C HIS A 252 12.74 11.84 12.61
N ASP A 253 13.79 11.09 12.35
CA ASP A 253 14.46 10.92 11.06
C ASP A 253 13.73 9.98 10.08
N MET A 254 12.77 9.19 10.57
CA MET A 254 12.08 8.16 9.79
C MET A 254 11.42 8.68 8.51
N LEU A 255 11.02 9.96 8.50
CA LEU A 255 10.30 10.60 7.40
C LEU A 255 11.18 11.59 6.61
N ASP A 256 12.49 11.65 6.87
CA ASP A 256 13.37 12.66 6.27
C ASP A 256 13.33 12.63 4.75
N SER A 257 13.26 11.45 4.15
CA SER A 257 13.19 11.28 2.70
C SER A 257 11.87 11.75 2.06
N MET A 258 10.80 11.94 2.85
CA MET A 258 9.55 12.53 2.37
C MET A 258 9.60 14.04 2.22
N ARG A 259 10.51 14.71 2.93
CA ARG A 259 10.59 16.16 2.97
C ARG A 259 10.95 16.70 1.59
N ASP A 260 10.27 17.75 1.15
CA ASP A 260 10.49 18.40 -0.13
C ASP A 260 11.92 18.99 -0.28
N ASP A 261 12.60 19.25 0.85
CA ASP A 261 14.00 19.69 0.93
C ASP A 261 15.02 18.54 1.07
N TYR A 262 14.60 17.27 1.04
CA TYR A 262 15.53 16.13 1.20
C TYR A 262 16.59 16.11 0.08
N THR A 263 17.87 16.17 0.46
CA THR A 263 19.02 16.16 -0.47
C THR A 263 19.80 14.84 -0.51
N GLY A 264 19.43 13.88 0.33
CA GLY A 264 20.11 12.58 0.41
C GLY A 264 19.90 11.68 -0.81
N THR A 265 20.62 10.57 -0.85
CA THR A 265 20.50 9.57 -1.92
C THR A 265 19.17 8.82 -1.86
N THR A 266 18.66 8.44 -3.02
CA THR A 266 17.43 7.65 -3.18
C THR A 266 17.68 6.26 -3.76
N VAL A 267 18.94 5.94 -4.12
CA VAL A 267 19.31 4.70 -4.81
C VAL A 267 18.99 3.45 -3.98
N GLY A 268 19.15 3.53 -2.66
CA GLY A 268 18.84 2.43 -1.73
C GLY A 268 17.37 2.31 -1.35
N LEU A 269 16.53 3.26 -1.79
CA LEU A 269 15.11 3.26 -1.44
C LEU A 269 14.36 2.27 -2.34
N THR A 270 13.36 1.59 -1.77
CA THR A 270 12.50 0.71 -2.57
C THR A 270 11.79 1.51 -3.66
N GLY A 271 11.90 1.05 -4.91
CA GLY A 271 11.37 1.77 -6.08
C GLY A 271 12.08 3.12 -6.31
N ARG A 272 13.32 3.27 -5.81
CA ARG A 272 14.11 4.53 -5.80
C ARG A 272 13.37 5.71 -5.16
N GLY A 273 12.36 5.41 -4.34
CA GLY A 273 11.55 6.41 -3.66
C GLY A 273 10.57 7.19 -4.55
N TYR A 274 10.49 6.91 -5.85
CA TYR A 274 9.81 7.75 -6.84
C TYR A 274 8.46 8.29 -6.33
N SER A 275 7.55 7.42 -5.89
CA SER A 275 6.20 7.87 -5.57
C SER A 275 5.96 8.51 -4.20
N TRP A 276 6.96 8.61 -3.33
CA TRP A 276 6.75 9.06 -1.94
C TRP A 276 7.85 9.98 -1.39
N ILE A 277 9.01 10.06 -2.04
CA ILE A 277 10.04 11.04 -1.66
C ILE A 277 9.64 12.46 -2.05
N ARG A 278 10.07 13.44 -1.25
CA ARG A 278 9.87 14.87 -1.52
C ARG A 278 8.41 15.22 -1.79
N THR A 279 7.52 14.63 -1.01
CA THR A 279 6.06 14.75 -1.14
C THR A 279 5.44 15.62 -0.05
N VAL A 280 6.21 16.02 0.96
CA VAL A 280 5.70 16.70 2.16
C VAL A 280 6.45 18.00 2.38
N ASP A 281 5.71 19.09 2.62
CA ASP A 281 6.29 20.37 3.04
C ASP A 281 7.04 20.18 4.37
N HIS A 282 8.36 20.27 4.32
CA HIS A 282 9.25 20.03 5.45
C HIS A 282 8.96 20.91 6.67
N ARG A 283 8.30 22.07 6.49
CA ARG A 283 7.94 23.01 7.58
C ARG A 283 6.75 22.55 8.41
N LYS A 284 5.92 21.66 7.86
CA LYS A 284 4.78 21.04 8.55
C LYS A 284 5.14 19.73 9.23
N LEU A 285 6.37 19.25 9.02
CA LEU A 285 6.98 18.14 9.73
C LEU A 285 7.86 18.66 10.85
N ALA A 286 7.59 18.24 12.09
CA ALA A 286 8.38 18.64 13.24
C ALA A 286 9.85 18.28 13.04
N GLN A 287 10.76 19.22 13.26
CA GLN A 287 12.19 18.93 13.47
C GLN A 287 12.47 18.49 14.92
N ASP A 288 11.61 18.94 15.83
CA ASP A 288 11.69 18.68 17.25
C ASP A 288 10.27 18.59 17.79
N CYS A 289 9.88 17.38 18.18
CA CYS A 289 8.56 17.09 18.70
C CYS A 289 8.27 17.74 20.06
N SER A 290 9.29 18.24 20.78
CA SER A 290 9.11 18.96 22.05
C SER A 290 8.59 20.40 21.86
N LYS A 291 8.76 20.97 20.65
CA LYS A 291 8.35 22.35 20.32
C LYS A 291 6.89 22.47 19.85
N GLY A 292 6.00 21.64 20.42
CA GLY A 292 4.57 21.65 20.07
C GLY A 292 3.85 22.97 20.40
N PRO A 293 2.53 23.07 20.14
CA PRO A 293 1.63 21.96 19.84
C PRO A 293 1.66 21.51 18.36
N TRP A 294 1.50 20.21 18.14
CA TRP A 294 1.32 19.58 16.82
C TRP A 294 -0.10 19.02 16.73
N ASP A 295 -0.71 19.04 15.53
CA ASP A 295 -2.06 18.48 15.33
C ASP A 295 -2.08 16.96 15.50
N TYR A 296 -0.99 16.30 15.08
CA TYR A 296 -0.79 14.86 15.16
C TYR A 296 0.59 14.51 15.69
N TYR A 297 0.60 13.63 16.70
CA TYR A 297 1.80 12.94 17.16
C TYR A 297 1.73 11.48 16.73
N LEU A 298 2.71 11.05 15.94
CA LEU A 298 2.85 9.70 15.41
C LEU A 298 3.98 9.00 16.15
N LEU A 299 3.64 7.91 16.80
CA LEU A 299 4.60 6.99 17.39
C LEU A 299 4.61 5.74 16.51
N VAL A 300 5.78 5.31 16.06
CA VAL A 300 5.92 4.07 15.30
C VAL A 300 6.62 3.04 16.17
N ALA A 301 5.93 1.93 16.41
CA ALA A 301 6.50 0.74 17.04
C ALA A 301 6.82 -0.30 15.97
N ASP A 302 7.82 -1.14 16.25
CA ASP A 302 8.15 -2.32 15.45
C ASP A 302 7.35 -3.54 15.96
N GLY A 303 6.90 -4.40 15.06
CA GLY A 303 5.98 -5.50 15.37
C GLY A 303 6.57 -6.46 16.39
N ASN A 304 5.77 -6.80 17.40
CA ASN A 304 6.10 -7.67 18.55
C ASN A 304 7.20 -7.17 19.49
N ALA A 305 7.82 -6.02 19.24
CA ALA A 305 8.68 -5.39 20.23
C ALA A 305 7.82 -4.85 21.38
N LYS A 306 8.33 -4.93 22.62
CA LYS A 306 7.74 -4.17 23.72
C LYS A 306 7.71 -2.72 23.28
N TYR A 307 6.52 -2.12 23.33
CA TYR A 307 6.32 -0.73 22.96
C TYR A 307 7.43 0.12 23.61
N PRO A 308 8.18 0.95 22.86
CA PRO A 308 9.07 1.91 23.50
C PRO A 308 8.19 2.70 24.46
N GLU A 309 8.55 2.77 25.75
CA GLU A 309 7.69 3.45 26.73
C GLU A 309 7.18 4.74 26.10
N PRO A 310 5.85 4.88 25.92
CA PRO A 310 5.34 6.06 25.24
C PRO A 310 5.94 7.25 25.95
N ASP A 311 6.36 8.27 25.21
CA ASP A 311 6.76 9.52 25.86
C ASP A 311 5.62 9.89 26.83
N PRO A 312 5.86 9.86 28.16
CA PRO A 312 4.77 9.93 29.14
C PRO A 312 4.00 11.24 29.00
N ASP A 313 4.66 12.29 28.51
CA ASP A 313 4.06 13.59 28.26
C ASP A 313 3.25 13.58 26.95
N ALA A 314 3.66 12.75 25.97
CA ALA A 314 2.92 12.48 24.74
C ALA A 314 1.72 11.54 24.91
N VAL A 315 1.52 10.84 26.04
CA VAL A 315 0.27 10.09 26.28
C VAL A 315 -0.69 10.85 27.21
N LYS A 316 -0.17 11.54 28.22
CA LYS A 316 -1.00 12.22 29.26
C LYS A 316 -1.90 13.36 28.75
N THR A 317 -1.59 13.99 27.63
CA THR A 317 -2.35 15.14 27.11
C THR A 317 -3.02 14.88 25.75
N ALA A 318 -3.17 13.60 25.38
CA ALA A 318 -3.87 13.19 24.16
C ALA A 318 -5.40 13.35 24.29
N GLY A 319 -6.06 13.99 23.31
CA GLY A 319 -7.53 14.00 23.24
C GLY A 319 -8.14 12.66 22.77
N LYS A 320 -7.40 11.91 21.93
CA LYS A 320 -7.78 10.59 21.42
C LYS A 320 -6.56 9.86 20.85
N VAL A 321 -6.53 8.55 20.99
CA VAL A 321 -5.54 7.66 20.36
C VAL A 321 -6.22 6.78 19.31
N ILE A 322 -5.58 6.62 18.15
CA ILE A 322 -6.06 5.78 17.04
C ILE A 322 -4.95 4.80 16.71
N ALA A 323 -5.25 3.50 16.63
CA ALA A 323 -4.33 2.48 16.16
C ALA A 323 -4.60 2.16 14.68
N ILE A 324 -3.57 2.29 13.84
CA ILE A 324 -3.66 1.99 12.41
C ILE A 324 -2.91 0.69 12.13
N ASN A 325 -3.60 -0.25 11.48
CA ASN A 325 -3.00 -1.49 11.01
C ASN A 325 -2.55 -1.33 9.55
N ALA A 326 -1.23 -1.30 9.33
CA ALA A 326 -0.61 -1.22 8.01
C ALA A 326 -0.11 -2.59 7.48
N ASN A 327 -0.53 -3.72 8.08
CA ASN A 327 0.02 -5.08 7.86
C ASN A 327 -0.27 -5.72 6.49
N ASP A 328 -0.67 -4.97 5.46
CA ASP A 328 -0.90 -5.58 4.15
C ASP A 328 0.41 -5.99 3.44
N ILE A 329 1.58 -5.85 4.08
CA ILE A 329 2.90 -6.15 3.52
C ILE A 329 3.64 -7.13 4.44
N GLY A 330 3.74 -8.40 4.00
CA GLY A 330 4.57 -9.41 4.65
C GLY A 330 3.78 -10.48 5.41
N GLN A 331 3.21 -11.44 4.66
CA GLN A 331 2.81 -12.81 5.05
C GLN A 331 1.91 -13.05 6.29
N ALA A 332 1.62 -12.07 7.14
CA ALA A 332 0.74 -12.25 8.28
C ALA A 332 -0.65 -11.68 7.93
N HIS A 333 -1.55 -12.56 7.49
CA HIS A 333 -2.98 -12.33 7.66
C HIS A 333 -3.28 -12.33 9.16
N LEU A 334 -2.88 -11.27 9.89
CA LEU A 334 -3.36 -11.12 11.26
C LEU A 334 -4.85 -10.75 11.15
N PRO A 335 -5.77 -11.61 11.62
CA PRO A 335 -7.19 -11.31 11.57
C PRO A 335 -7.56 -10.11 12.45
N VAL A 336 -6.64 -9.65 13.33
CA VAL A 336 -6.79 -8.53 14.26
C VAL A 336 -5.40 -7.95 14.56
N PRO A 337 -5.22 -6.63 14.75
CA PRO A 337 -4.03 -6.11 15.44
C PRO A 337 -4.08 -6.50 16.93
N ALA A 338 -3.73 -7.76 17.22
CA ALA A 338 -3.83 -8.34 18.57
C ALA A 338 -2.90 -7.64 19.58
N VAL A 339 -1.76 -7.09 19.13
CA VAL A 339 -0.70 -6.63 20.04
C VAL A 339 -0.87 -5.17 20.46
N ALA A 340 -1.42 -4.32 19.59
CA ALA A 340 -1.61 -2.90 19.91
C ALA A 340 -2.60 -2.72 21.08
N THR A 341 -3.61 -3.57 21.19
CA THR A 341 -4.73 -3.39 22.13
C THR A 341 -4.48 -3.91 23.55
N GLU A 342 -3.55 -4.85 23.76
CA GLU A 342 -3.20 -5.34 25.09
C GLU A 342 -2.36 -4.34 25.91
N TYR A 343 -1.50 -3.56 25.26
CA TYR A 343 -0.69 -2.55 25.95
C TYR A 343 -1.51 -1.33 26.40
N PHE A 344 -2.58 -0.97 25.68
CA PHE A 344 -3.51 0.09 26.09
C PHE A 344 -4.27 -0.23 27.38
N LYS A 345 -4.49 -1.51 27.70
CA LYS A 345 -5.12 -1.91 28.98
C LYS A 345 -4.24 -1.60 30.19
N ARG A 346 -2.93 -1.39 30.03
CA ARG A 346 -2.00 -1.20 31.16
C ARG A 346 -1.85 0.23 31.65
N GLU A 347 -2.23 1.25 30.87
CA GLU A 347 -1.98 2.65 31.24
C GLU A 347 -3.26 3.49 31.44
N GLY A 348 -4.43 2.85 31.45
CA GLY A 348 -5.73 3.49 31.66
C GLY A 348 -6.37 3.24 33.04
N ASN A 349 -5.60 2.83 34.04
CA ASN A 349 -6.06 2.70 35.44
C ASN A 349 -5.16 3.51 36.38
#